data_AF-A0A1I8ICM0-F1
#
_entry.id   AF-A0A1I8ICM0-F1
#
_cell.length_a   1.000
_cell.length_b   1.000
_cell.length_c   1.000
_cell.angle_alpha   90.00
_cell.angle_beta   90.00
_cell.angle_gamma   90.00
#
_symmetry.space_group_name_H-M   'P 1'
#
loop_
_entity.id
_entity.type
_entity.pdbx_description
1 polymer ?
#
loop_
_entity_poly.entity_id
_entity_poly.type
_entity_poly.pdbx_seq_one_letter_code
_entity_poly.pdbx_strand_id
1 'polypeptide(L)'
;MSVSDPLLKRLKQHVLSLRVGDPPQADIPDSHPSLEPLCSTLEEILAKGLRQSAGLFSGHRDCYHWMFLLPDLCSRRPPGVTLDFQQVPGAGGSDSLGGGHLHPGVEAAIQAAKSEPRVREPLGRGRLLVRCLLQRRLIHWPVLTLCRVLRQAADFYDDLYSIVGNDILAEILASLLLE
;
A
#
# COMPACT_ATOMS: atom_id res chain seq x y z
N MET A 1 1.04 -23.89 14.93
CA MET A 1 0.08 -23.21 14.01
C MET A 1 0.84 -22.13 13.25
N SER A 2 1.56 -22.47 12.17
CA SER A 2 2.28 -21.46 11.37
C SER A 2 1.39 -21.05 10.20
N VAL A 3 0.49 -20.09 10.44
CA VAL A 3 -0.32 -19.45 9.41
C VAL A 3 0.57 -18.49 8.64
N SER A 4 1.46 -19.02 7.81
CA SER A 4 2.37 -18.20 7.03
C SER A 4 2.09 -18.42 5.55
N ASP A 5 1.18 -17.58 5.04
CA ASP A 5 0.87 -17.48 3.61
C ASP A 5 2.20 -17.36 2.83
N PRO A 6 2.38 -18.16 1.76
CA PRO A 6 3.63 -18.20 1.01
C PRO A 6 4.02 -16.83 0.43
N LEU A 7 3.06 -15.96 0.10
CA LEU A 7 3.33 -14.62 -0.40
C LEU A 7 3.87 -13.70 0.69
N LEU A 8 3.34 -13.79 1.92
CA LEU A 8 3.86 -13.01 3.05
C LEU A 8 5.28 -13.44 3.43
N LYS A 9 5.58 -14.75 3.35
CA LYS A 9 6.96 -15.26 3.53
C LYS A 9 7.92 -14.70 2.48
N ARG A 10 7.50 -14.72 1.21
CA ARG A 10 8.30 -14.20 0.09
C ARG A 10 8.52 -12.69 0.22
N LEU A 11 7.46 -11.95 0.56
CA LEU A 11 7.54 -10.51 0.80
C LEU A 11 8.55 -10.20 1.91
N LYS A 12 8.46 -10.91 3.04
CA LYS A 12 9.41 -10.76 4.15
C LYS A 12 10.86 -10.98 3.70
N GLN A 13 11.11 -12.02 2.92
CA GLN A 13 12.45 -12.28 2.39
C GLN A 13 12.97 -11.10 1.57
N HIS A 14 12.15 -10.53 0.68
CA HIS A 14 12.55 -9.37 -0.12
C HIS A 14 12.74 -8.10 0.70
N VAL A 15 11.88 -7.85 1.69
CA VAL A 15 12.02 -6.72 2.64
C VAL A 15 13.34 -6.83 3.39
N LEU A 16 13.71 -8.02 3.86
CA LEU A 16 15.00 -8.25 4.51
C LEU A 16 16.17 -8.04 3.54
N SER A 17 16.07 -8.55 2.31
CA SER A 17 17.12 -8.36 1.29
C SER A 17 17.36 -6.88 0.95
N LEU A 18 16.32 -6.03 0.99
CA LEU A 18 16.47 -4.57 0.82
C LEU A 18 17.22 -3.89 1.97
N ARG A 19 17.33 -4.54 3.14
CA ARG A 19 18.01 -3.97 4.31
C ARG A 19 19.41 -4.50 4.50
N VAL A 20 19.70 -5.68 3.95
CA VAL A 20 21.03 -6.28 4.01
C VAL A 20 21.95 -5.47 3.09
N GLY A 21 22.59 -4.44 3.65
CA GLY A 21 23.60 -3.63 2.96
C GLY A 21 23.38 -2.12 3.02
N ASP A 22 22.16 -1.66 3.31
CA ASP A 22 21.82 -0.23 3.31
C ASP A 22 21.65 0.34 4.72
N PRO A 23 22.12 1.58 4.99
CA PRO A 23 21.88 2.24 6.25
C PRO A 23 20.36 2.47 6.45
N PRO A 24 19.88 2.47 7.71
CA PRO A 24 18.46 2.38 8.05
C PRO A 24 17.58 3.56 7.62
N GLN A 25 18.03 4.49 6.77
CA GLN A 25 17.29 5.67 6.31
C GLN A 25 17.64 6.17 4.90
N ALA A 26 18.48 5.46 4.13
CA ALA A 26 18.74 5.87 2.75
C ALA A 26 17.54 5.57 1.84
N ASP A 27 17.31 6.47 0.87
CA ASP A 27 16.39 6.27 -0.24
C ASP A 27 16.84 5.04 -1.04
N ILE A 28 15.91 4.13 -1.34
CA ILE A 28 16.21 2.91 -2.10
C ILE A 28 16.34 3.29 -3.58
N PRO A 29 17.51 3.12 -4.23
CA PRO A 29 17.66 3.48 -5.63
C PRO A 29 16.87 2.53 -6.54
N ASP A 30 16.41 3.05 -7.68
CA ASP A 30 15.65 2.26 -8.67
C ASP A 30 16.41 1.07 -9.27
N SER A 31 17.74 1.08 -9.16
CA SER A 31 18.64 0.03 -9.62
C SER A 31 18.83 -1.11 -8.61
N HIS A 32 18.18 -1.05 -7.44
CA HIS A 32 18.35 -2.08 -6.42
C HIS A 32 17.77 -3.44 -6.88
N PRO A 33 18.55 -4.53 -6.87
CA PRO A 33 18.13 -5.82 -7.45
C PRO A 33 16.94 -6.47 -6.73
N SER A 34 16.74 -6.17 -5.45
CA SER A 34 15.59 -6.68 -4.67
C SER A 34 14.32 -5.84 -4.81
N LEU A 35 14.36 -4.69 -5.49
CA LEU A 35 13.19 -3.80 -5.60
C LEU A 35 12.13 -4.39 -6.54
N GLU A 36 12.54 -4.89 -7.70
CA GLU A 36 11.66 -5.54 -8.67
C GLU A 36 10.92 -6.76 -8.09
N PRO A 37 11.59 -7.76 -7.49
CA PRO A 37 10.90 -8.92 -6.96
C PRO A 37 9.98 -8.57 -5.77
N LEU A 38 10.33 -7.53 -4.99
CA LEU A 38 9.46 -6.99 -3.96
C LEU A 38 8.19 -6.37 -4.55
N CYS A 39 8.32 -5.52 -5.58
CA CYS A 39 7.18 -4.91 -6.26
C CYS A 39 6.26 -5.98 -6.89
N SER A 40 6.84 -7.00 -7.54
CA SER A 40 6.08 -8.11 -8.12
C SER A 40 5.34 -8.91 -7.06
N THR A 41 5.97 -9.21 -5.93
CA THR A 41 5.32 -9.91 -4.82
C THR A 41 4.20 -9.09 -4.20
N LEU A 42 4.39 -7.77 -4.07
CA LEU A 42 3.33 -6.85 -3.65
C LEU A 42 2.17 -6.82 -4.64
N GLU A 43 2.44 -6.77 -5.94
CA GLU A 43 1.41 -6.83 -6.98
C GLU A 43 0.60 -8.14 -6.87
N GLU A 44 1.24 -9.29 -6.68
CA GLU A 44 0.57 -10.57 -6.45
C GLU A 44 -0.33 -10.53 -5.21
N ILE A 45 0.14 -9.95 -4.10
CA ILE A 45 -0.63 -9.79 -2.86
C ILE A 45 -1.85 -8.89 -3.09
N LEU A 46 -1.67 -7.75 -3.76
CA LEU A 46 -2.72 -6.77 -4.03
C LEU A 46 -3.70 -7.22 -5.11
N ALA A 47 -3.31 -8.12 -6.01
CA ALA A 47 -4.21 -8.72 -7.00
C ALA A 47 -5.03 -9.88 -6.42
N LYS A 48 -4.49 -10.58 -5.41
CA LYS A 48 -5.12 -11.76 -4.81
C LYS A 48 -6.45 -11.40 -4.13
N GLY A 49 -7.52 -12.03 -4.61
CA GLY A 49 -8.88 -11.87 -4.08
C GLY A 49 -9.52 -10.52 -4.42
N LEU A 50 -9.00 -9.77 -5.42
CA LEU A 50 -9.64 -8.55 -5.88
C LEU A 50 -11.00 -8.87 -6.54
N ARG A 51 -12.07 -8.21 -6.07
CA ARG A 51 -13.41 -8.33 -6.66
C ARG A 51 -13.41 -7.66 -8.02
N GLN A 52 -13.54 -8.45 -9.09
CA GLN A 52 -13.77 -7.89 -10.42
C GLN A 52 -15.20 -7.35 -10.48
N SER A 53 -15.36 -6.08 -10.85
CA SER A 53 -16.68 -5.49 -11.03
C SER A 53 -17.37 -6.22 -12.18
N ALA A 54 -18.38 -7.04 -11.87
CA ALA A 54 -19.11 -7.89 -12.81
C ALA A 54 -20.09 -7.09 -13.72
N GLY A 55 -19.61 -6.02 -14.35
CA GLY A 55 -20.37 -5.23 -15.31
C GLY A 55 -19.90 -5.49 -16.74
N LEU A 56 -20.85 -5.66 -17.68
CA LEU A 56 -20.61 -5.91 -19.11
C LEU A 56 -19.76 -4.82 -19.84
N PHE A 57 -19.47 -3.69 -19.19
CA PHE A 57 -18.65 -2.60 -19.73
C PHE A 57 -17.60 -2.07 -18.74
N SER A 58 -17.36 -2.76 -17.62
CA SER A 58 -16.39 -2.28 -16.62
C SER A 58 -14.98 -2.72 -17.04
N GLY A 59 -14.16 -1.76 -17.45
CA GLY A 59 -12.72 -1.99 -17.66
C GLY A 59 -12.10 -2.69 -16.45
N HIS A 60 -11.13 -3.58 -16.71
CA HIS A 60 -10.40 -4.29 -15.68
C HIS A 60 -9.93 -3.29 -14.61
N ARG A 61 -10.44 -3.42 -13.38
CA ARG A 61 -9.88 -2.68 -12.24
C ARG A 61 -8.49 -3.24 -12.01
N ASP A 62 -7.47 -2.42 -12.21
CA ASP A 62 -6.14 -2.80 -11.79
C ASP A 62 -6.08 -2.88 -10.24
N CYS A 63 -5.15 -3.68 -9.73
CA CYS A 63 -4.99 -3.91 -8.29
C CYS A 63 -4.55 -2.67 -7.50
N TYR A 64 -4.18 -1.59 -8.19
CA TYR A 64 -3.75 -0.32 -7.61
C TYR A 64 -4.85 0.75 -7.62
N HIS A 65 -5.98 0.48 -8.27
CA HIS A 65 -7.04 1.46 -8.49
C HIS A 65 -7.52 2.12 -7.20
N TRP A 66 -7.70 1.32 -6.14
CA TRP A 66 -8.13 1.81 -4.83
C TRP A 66 -7.11 2.76 -4.19
N MET A 67 -5.81 2.62 -4.48
CA MET A 67 -4.77 3.51 -3.94
C MET A 67 -4.96 4.94 -4.47
N PHE A 68 -5.43 5.08 -5.71
CA PHE A 68 -5.74 6.38 -6.32
C PHE A 68 -7.04 7.00 -5.80
N LEU A 69 -7.91 6.21 -5.17
CA LEU A 69 -9.15 6.63 -4.51
C LEU A 69 -8.94 7.03 -3.05
N LEU A 70 -7.78 6.69 -2.44
CA LEU A 70 -7.51 6.98 -1.04
C LEU A 70 -7.81 8.43 -0.60
N PRO A 71 -7.49 9.48 -1.38
CA PRO A 71 -7.86 10.85 -1.01
C PRO A 71 -9.38 11.03 -0.83
N ASP A 72 -10.18 10.45 -1.73
CA ASP A 72 -11.63 10.50 -1.68
C ASP A 72 -12.19 9.66 -0.53
N LEU A 73 -11.60 8.48 -0.29
CA LEU A 73 -12.02 7.59 0.80
C LEU A 73 -11.74 8.21 2.18
N CYS A 74 -10.59 8.86 2.34
CA CYS A 74 -10.25 9.60 3.56
C CYS A 74 -11.20 10.78 3.79
N SER A 75 -11.59 11.47 2.72
CA SER A 75 -12.52 12.61 2.77
C SER A 75 -13.96 12.21 3.11
N ARG A 76 -14.38 10.97 2.79
CA ARG A 76 -15.74 10.46 3.04
C ARG A 76 -15.92 9.82 4.42
N ARG A 77 -14.91 9.87 5.28
CA ARG A 77 -14.91 9.15 6.55
C ARG A 77 -15.96 9.69 7.54
N PRO A 78 -16.67 8.81 8.28
CA PRO A 78 -17.52 9.27 9.38
C PRO A 78 -16.69 9.91 10.51
N PRO A 79 -17.16 11.02 11.11
CA PRO A 79 -16.48 11.66 12.23
C PRO A 79 -16.47 10.73 13.45
N GLY A 80 -15.29 10.49 14.04
CA GLY A 80 -15.14 9.70 15.27
C GLY A 80 -14.13 8.55 15.21
N VAL A 81 -13.54 8.26 14.06
CA VAL A 81 -12.43 7.30 13.98
C VAL A 81 -11.12 8.08 13.90
N THR A 82 -10.36 8.11 14.99
CA THR A 82 -9.07 8.80 15.05
C THR A 82 -7.99 8.00 14.33
N LEU A 83 -7.16 8.68 13.54
CA LEU A 83 -5.94 8.14 12.97
C LEU A 83 -4.84 8.20 14.03
N ASP A 84 -4.90 7.35 15.05
CA ASP A 84 -3.78 7.26 16.00
C ASP A 84 -2.62 6.50 15.34
N PHE A 85 -1.83 7.22 14.54
CA PHE A 85 -0.55 6.75 14.00
C PHE A 85 0.59 6.89 15.02
N GLN A 86 0.27 7.10 16.30
CA GLN A 86 1.21 7.50 17.35
C GLN A 86 2.27 6.45 17.72
N GLN A 87 2.45 5.41 16.92
CA GLN A 87 3.46 4.38 17.12
C GLN A 87 4.20 4.01 15.83
N VAL A 88 4.52 5.01 14.99
CA VAL A 88 5.59 4.89 13.98
C VAL A 88 6.82 5.66 14.51
N PRO A 89 7.86 4.97 15.01
CA PRO A 89 9.06 5.65 15.50
C PRO A 89 9.87 6.19 14.31
N GLY A 90 9.95 7.51 14.15
CA GLY A 90 10.86 8.14 13.18
C GLY A 90 10.36 9.39 12.45
N ALA A 91 9.07 9.74 12.53
CA ALA A 91 8.58 11.01 11.99
C ALA A 91 8.63 12.10 13.06
N GLY A 92 9.81 12.71 13.23
CA GLY A 92 9.95 13.95 13.99
C GLY A 92 9.19 15.07 13.29
N GLY A 93 7.97 15.34 13.74
CA GLY A 93 7.12 16.42 13.24
C GLY A 93 5.95 16.61 14.18
N SER A 94 6.11 17.53 15.13
CA SER A 94 5.08 17.99 16.04
C SER A 94 4.06 18.87 15.31
N ASP A 95 3.32 18.30 14.36
CA ASP A 95 2.18 18.99 13.77
C ASP A 95 0.91 18.26 14.20
N SER A 96 0.21 18.92 15.13
CA SER A 96 -1.15 18.57 15.52
C SER A 96 -2.10 18.80 14.34
N LEU A 97 -2.10 17.88 13.38
CA LEU A 97 -3.11 17.82 12.32
C LEU A 97 -4.13 16.74 12.69
N GLY A 98 -5.01 17.10 13.63
CA GLY A 98 -6.30 16.45 13.77
C GLY A 98 -7.13 16.73 12.52
N GLY A 99 -7.11 15.82 11.55
CA GLY A 99 -7.94 15.90 10.36
C GLY A 99 -7.72 14.66 9.51
N GLY A 100 -8.80 14.04 9.02
CA GLY A 100 -8.79 12.79 8.25
C GLY A 100 -8.15 12.91 6.86
N HIS A 101 -6.94 13.44 6.77
CA HIS A 101 -6.21 13.67 5.54
C HIS A 101 -5.15 12.58 5.34
N LEU A 102 -4.98 12.19 4.09
CA LEU A 102 -3.93 11.26 3.67
C LEU A 102 -2.56 11.89 3.95
N HIS A 103 -1.56 11.08 4.32
CA HIS A 103 -0.20 11.58 4.52
C HIS A 103 0.28 12.36 3.28
N PRO A 104 0.82 13.59 3.43
CA PRO A 104 1.13 14.48 2.31
C PRO A 104 2.13 13.85 1.32
N GLY A 105 3.05 13.03 1.82
CA GLY A 105 3.99 12.29 0.97
C GLY A 105 3.34 11.23 0.07
N VAL A 106 2.22 10.63 0.52
CA VAL A 106 1.44 9.66 -0.26
C VAL A 106 0.60 10.40 -1.29
N GLU A 107 -0.03 11.50 -0.90
CA GLU A 107 -0.78 12.35 -1.83
C GLU A 107 0.11 12.89 -2.95
N ALA A 108 1.31 13.38 -2.61
CA ALA A 108 2.29 13.82 -3.60
C ALA A 108 2.72 12.68 -4.55
N ALA A 109 2.88 11.45 -4.05
CA ALA A 109 3.22 10.28 -4.87
C ALA A 109 2.06 9.90 -5.81
N ILE A 110 0.82 9.96 -5.33
CA ILE A 110 -0.39 9.74 -6.14
C ILE A 110 -0.46 10.77 -7.27
N GLN A 111 -0.25 12.05 -6.97
CA GLN A 111 -0.29 13.11 -7.98
C GLN A 111 0.85 12.95 -9.00
N ALA A 112 2.07 12.63 -8.56
CA ALA A 112 3.19 12.37 -9.45
C ALA A 112 2.92 11.18 -10.39
N ALA A 113 2.35 10.08 -9.88
CA ALA A 113 2.01 8.92 -10.70
C ALA A 113 0.86 9.22 -11.69
N LYS A 114 -0.10 10.09 -11.33
CA LYS A 114 -1.18 10.53 -12.23
C LYS A 114 -0.69 11.46 -13.33
N SER A 115 0.26 12.34 -13.03
CA SER A 115 0.75 13.38 -13.94
C SER A 115 1.87 12.93 -14.88
N GLU A 116 2.48 11.76 -14.65
CA GLU A 116 3.59 11.23 -15.46
C GLU A 116 3.13 10.91 -16.90
N PRO A 117 3.59 11.67 -17.92
CA PRO A 117 3.16 11.49 -19.31
C PRO A 117 3.74 10.24 -19.97
N ARG A 118 4.86 9.71 -19.45
CA ARG A 118 5.52 8.51 -20.01
C ARG A 118 4.72 7.24 -19.79
N VAL A 119 3.86 7.21 -18.76
CA VAL A 119 3.11 6.02 -18.37
C VAL A 119 1.61 6.23 -18.63
N ARG A 120 1.14 5.66 -19.73
CA ARG A 120 -0.27 5.79 -20.19
C ARG A 120 -1.18 4.69 -19.63
N GLU A 121 -0.62 3.53 -19.35
CA GLU A 121 -1.38 2.38 -18.86
C GLU A 121 -1.68 2.52 -17.36
N PRO A 122 -2.92 2.28 -16.91
CA PRO A 122 -3.30 2.42 -15.50
C PRO A 122 -2.50 1.47 -14.59
N LEU A 123 -2.25 0.24 -15.04
CA LEU A 123 -1.38 -0.72 -14.35
C LEU A 123 0.05 -0.18 -14.19
N GLY A 124 0.60 0.41 -15.26
CA GLY A 124 1.92 1.04 -15.23
C GLY A 124 1.98 2.20 -14.22
N ARG A 125 0.93 3.00 -14.12
CA ARG A 125 0.84 4.09 -13.13
C ARG A 125 0.80 3.56 -11.70
N GLY A 126 0.09 2.45 -11.48
CA GLY A 126 0.08 1.77 -10.19
C GLY A 126 1.45 1.22 -9.79
N ARG A 127 2.17 0.59 -10.73
CA ARG A 127 3.56 0.16 -10.51
C ARG A 127 4.48 1.33 -10.18
N LEU A 128 4.36 2.45 -10.90
CA LEU A 128 5.12 3.67 -10.62
C LEU A 128 4.80 4.20 -9.22
N LEU A 129 3.52 4.23 -8.83
CA LEU A 129 3.10 4.64 -7.49
C LEU A 129 3.75 3.78 -6.40
N VAL A 130 3.69 2.45 -6.54
CA VAL A 130 4.32 1.53 -5.57
C VAL A 130 5.82 1.78 -5.47
N ARG A 131 6.52 1.97 -6.59
CA ARG A 131 7.95 2.32 -6.59
C ARG A 131 8.21 3.63 -5.83
N CYS A 132 7.46 4.69 -6.12
CA CYS A 132 7.59 5.97 -5.41
C CYS A 132 7.33 5.83 -3.91
N LEU A 133 6.34 5.02 -3.52
CA LEU A 133 6.01 4.78 -2.11
C LEU A 133 7.08 3.95 -1.40
N LEU A 134 7.69 2.99 -2.08
CA LEU A 134 8.79 2.20 -1.52
C LEU A 134 10.05 3.02 -1.33
N GLN A 135 10.43 3.83 -2.31
CA GLN A 135 11.56 4.76 -2.22
C GLN A 135 11.43 5.68 -1.00
N ARG A 136 10.22 6.21 -0.79
CA ARG A 136 9.90 7.10 0.33
C ARG A 136 9.57 6.37 1.64
N ARG A 137 9.57 5.03 1.63
CA ARG A 137 9.16 4.16 2.76
C ARG A 137 7.74 4.43 3.28
N LEU A 138 6.84 4.86 2.40
CA LEU A 138 5.44 5.19 2.69
C LEU A 138 4.46 4.09 2.25
N ILE A 139 4.92 2.94 1.75
CA ILE A 139 4.00 1.89 1.25
C ILE A 139 3.08 1.33 2.34
N HIS A 140 3.51 1.37 3.61
CA HIS A 140 2.70 0.95 4.75
C HIS A 140 1.44 1.82 4.91
N TRP A 141 1.50 3.11 4.54
CA TRP A 141 0.39 4.04 4.72
C TRP A 141 -0.87 3.65 3.95
N PRO A 142 -0.84 3.45 2.62
CA PRO A 142 -2.00 2.97 1.86
C PRO A 142 -2.62 1.70 2.42
N VAL A 143 -1.79 0.71 2.77
CA VAL A 143 -2.24 -0.59 3.27
C VAL A 143 -2.89 -0.45 4.63
N LEU A 144 -2.25 0.25 5.57
CA LEU A 144 -2.82 0.55 6.89
C LEU A 144 -4.13 1.36 6.79
N THR A 145 -4.17 2.33 5.89
CA THR A 145 -5.36 3.17 5.68
C THR A 145 -6.51 2.33 5.13
N LEU A 146 -6.26 1.43 4.18
CA LEU A 146 -7.34 0.57 3.68
C LEU A 146 -7.83 -0.40 4.77
N CYS A 147 -6.92 -1.09 5.45
CA CYS A 147 -7.24 -2.19 6.36
C CYS A 147 -7.79 -1.70 7.70
N ARG A 148 -7.15 -0.73 8.34
CA ARG A 148 -7.51 -0.28 9.70
C ARG A 148 -8.52 0.86 9.72
N VAL A 149 -8.37 1.80 8.80
CA VAL A 149 -9.04 3.11 8.87
C VAL A 149 -10.38 3.08 8.16
N LEU A 150 -10.38 2.57 6.94
CA LEU A 150 -11.57 2.58 6.10
C LEU A 150 -12.43 1.34 6.34
N ARG A 151 -11.81 0.18 6.66
CA ARG A 151 -12.48 -1.14 6.71
C ARG A 151 -13.31 -1.42 5.44
N GLN A 152 -13.03 -0.70 4.36
CA GLN A 152 -13.66 -0.83 3.04
C GLN A 152 -12.91 -1.84 2.17
N ALA A 153 -11.95 -2.58 2.75
CA ALA A 153 -11.30 -3.68 2.04
C ALA A 153 -12.33 -4.66 1.49
N ALA A 154 -13.44 -4.91 2.19
CA ALA A 154 -14.55 -5.77 1.74
C ALA A 154 -15.22 -5.30 0.43
N ASP A 155 -15.18 -4.01 0.12
CA ASP A 155 -15.74 -3.47 -1.14
C ASP A 155 -14.85 -3.81 -2.36
N PHE A 156 -13.54 -3.97 -2.12
CA PHE A 156 -12.54 -4.22 -3.15
C PHE A 156 -12.06 -5.67 -3.17
N TYR A 157 -12.12 -6.38 -2.04
CA TYR A 157 -11.49 -7.68 -1.82
C TYR A 157 -12.45 -8.71 -1.23
N ASP A 158 -12.16 -9.98 -1.52
CA ASP A 158 -12.80 -11.14 -0.91
C ASP A 158 -12.10 -11.53 0.39
N ASP A 159 -12.86 -11.63 1.48
CA ASP A 159 -12.35 -11.83 2.84
C ASP A 159 -11.74 -13.23 3.06
N LEU A 160 -12.12 -14.23 2.25
CA LEU A 160 -11.66 -15.61 2.38
C LEU A 160 -10.37 -15.88 1.59
N TYR A 161 -10.20 -15.21 0.46
CA TYR A 161 -9.11 -15.48 -0.47
C TYR A 161 -8.07 -14.36 -0.55
N SER A 162 -8.42 -13.12 -0.18
CA SER A 162 -7.50 -11.99 -0.20
C SER A 162 -6.67 -11.89 1.07
N ILE A 163 -5.40 -11.55 0.91
CA ILE A 163 -4.52 -11.16 2.03
C ILE A 163 -4.95 -9.81 2.60
N VAL A 164 -5.36 -8.87 1.74
CA VAL A 164 -5.78 -7.52 2.12
C VAL A 164 -7.18 -7.52 2.73
N GLY A 165 -8.08 -8.38 2.22
CA GLY A 165 -9.43 -8.54 2.75
C GLY A 165 -9.50 -9.30 4.08
N ASN A 166 -8.50 -10.12 4.41
CA ASN A 166 -8.46 -10.88 5.65
C ASN A 166 -7.79 -10.09 6.77
N ASP A 167 -8.52 -9.78 7.85
CA ASP A 167 -8.04 -8.96 8.97
C ASP A 167 -6.69 -9.40 9.56
N ILE A 168 -6.47 -10.72 9.72
CA ILE A 168 -5.25 -11.26 10.31
C ILE A 168 -4.07 -11.13 9.35
N LEU A 169 -4.26 -11.51 8.08
CA LEU A 169 -3.21 -11.46 7.07
C LEU A 169 -2.86 -10.02 6.68
N ALA A 170 -3.85 -9.13 6.66
CA ALA A 170 -3.69 -7.71 6.40
C ALA A 170 -2.84 -7.03 7.48
N GLU A 171 -3.04 -7.40 8.75
CA GLU A 171 -2.26 -6.90 9.89
C GLU A 171 -0.81 -7.38 9.83
N ILE A 172 -0.58 -8.64 9.45
CA ILE A 172 0.76 -9.17 9.21
C ILE A 172 1.44 -8.45 8.05
N LEU A 173 0.72 -8.25 6.93
CA LEU A 173 1.21 -7.50 5.78
C LEU A 173 1.63 -6.08 6.17
N ALA A 174 0.78 -5.37 6.90
CA ALA A 174 1.07 -4.02 7.35
C ALA A 174 2.28 -3.95 8.29
N SER A 175 2.42 -4.93 9.19
CA SER A 175 3.56 -5.04 10.09
C SER A 175 4.86 -5.27 9.31
N LEU A 176 4.86 -6.18 8.32
CA LEU A 176 6.03 -6.45 7.46
C LEU A 176 6.47 -5.23 6.65
N LEU A 177 5.55 -4.34 6.28
CA LEU A 177 5.84 -3.12 5.54
C LEU A 177 6.28 -1.95 6.44
N LEU A 178 6.00 -2.05 7.75
CA LEU A 178 6.41 -1.06 8.76
C LEU A 178 7.79 -1.35 9.33
N GLU A 179 8.18 -2.62 9.40
CA GLU A 179 9.52 -3.04 9.84
C GLU A 179 10.61 -2.19 9.16
#